data_AF-A0A5Q4VFG0-F1
#
_entry.id   AF-A0A5Q4VFG0-F1
#
_cell.length_a   1.000
_cell.length_b   1.000
_cell.length_c   1.000
_cell.angle_alpha   90.00
_cell.angle_beta   90.00
_cell.angle_gamma   90.00
#
_symmetry.space_group_name_H-M   'P 1'
#
loop_
_entity.id
_entity.type
_entity.pdbx_description
1 polymer ?
#
loop_
_entity_poly.entity_id
_entity_poly.type
_entity_poly.pdbx_seq_one_letter_code
_entity_poly.pdbx_strand_id
1 'polypeptide(L)'
;MLGLLKTPIFKRHTKESFFMQQFEAFFPHETRIRIPMSMVDPGNVVYHSRYLDLYHEARDRYMDAAGHSYAILMENNYHLAVADAHLQFRKPVRYMETAIIRTRFN
;
A
#
# COMPACT_ATOMS: atom_id res chain seq x y z
N MET A 1 17.87 -18.96 38.63
CA MET A 1 18.64 -18.82 37.38
C MET A 1 17.97 -19.68 36.32
N LEU A 2 17.51 -19.03 35.24
CA LEU A 2 16.88 -19.53 34.00
C LEU A 2 15.58 -20.36 34.08
N GLY A 3 14.46 -19.66 33.86
CA GLY A 3 13.18 -20.26 33.47
C GLY A 3 13.18 -20.63 31.98
N LEU A 4 12.60 -21.79 31.68
CA LEU A 4 12.37 -22.28 30.32
C LEU A 4 11.47 -21.31 29.54
N LEU A 5 12.05 -20.59 28.59
CA LEU A 5 11.32 -19.81 27.59
C LEU A 5 10.54 -20.78 26.69
N LYS A 6 9.22 -20.83 26.88
CA LYS A 6 8.29 -21.46 25.93
C LYS A 6 8.39 -20.69 24.61
N THR A 7 8.96 -21.30 23.58
CA THR A 7 8.86 -20.83 22.20
C THR A 7 7.39 -20.73 21.80
N PRO A 8 6.91 -19.65 21.15
CA PRO A 8 5.55 -19.61 20.65
C PRO A 8 5.44 -20.61 19.50
N ILE A 9 4.57 -21.61 19.69
CA ILE A 9 4.17 -22.54 18.64
C ILE A 9 3.38 -21.73 17.62
N PHE A 10 3.97 -21.53 16.43
CA PHE A 10 3.31 -20.92 15.29
C PHE A 10 2.14 -21.83 14.87
N LYS A 11 0.93 -21.54 15.35
CA LYS A 11 -0.27 -22.24 14.91
C LYS A 11 -0.51 -21.85 13.45
N ARG A 12 -0.23 -22.78 12.53
CA ARG A 12 -0.74 -22.70 11.16
C ARG A 12 -2.26 -22.58 11.24
N HIS A 13 -2.80 -21.41 10.97
CA HIS A 13 -4.23 -21.28 10.71
C HIS A 13 -4.56 -22.17 9.50
N THR A 14 -5.48 -23.09 9.73
CA THR A 14 -6.12 -23.93 8.73
C THR A 14 -6.74 -23.05 7.66
N LYS A 15 -6.61 -23.50 6.40
CA LYS A 15 -7.06 -22.86 5.15
C LYS A 15 -8.58 -22.68 5.03
N GLU A 16 -9.27 -22.21 6.07
CA GLU A 16 -10.61 -21.68 5.88
C GLU A 16 -10.45 -20.30 5.23
N SER A 17 -10.81 -20.29 3.96
CA SER A 17 -10.52 -19.28 2.95
C SER A 17 -10.95 -17.90 3.41
N PHE A 18 -9.98 -16.99 3.57
CA PHE A 18 -10.20 -15.58 3.32
C PHE A 18 -10.54 -15.45 1.83
N PHE A 19 -11.80 -15.68 1.50
CA PHE A 19 -12.29 -15.58 0.14
C PHE A 19 -12.43 -14.08 -0.13
N MET A 20 -11.57 -13.56 -1.00
CA MET A 20 -11.62 -12.19 -1.52
C MET A 20 -12.82 -12.03 -2.46
N GLN A 21 -14.04 -12.38 -2.03
CA GLN A 21 -15.11 -12.69 -2.97
C GLN A 21 -15.78 -11.47 -3.59
N GLN A 22 -15.52 -10.23 -3.16
CA GLN A 22 -15.99 -9.06 -3.88
C GLN A 22 -15.24 -7.79 -3.44
N PHE A 23 -14.18 -7.43 -4.18
CA PHE A 23 -13.63 -6.07 -4.13
C PHE A 23 -14.60 -5.12 -4.84
N GLU A 24 -15.71 -4.76 -4.20
CA GLU A 24 -16.64 -3.74 -4.73
C GLU A 24 -16.14 -2.34 -4.37
N ALA A 25 -14.99 -1.96 -4.91
CA ALA A 25 -14.53 -0.57 -4.88
C ALA A 25 -14.91 0.12 -6.20
N PHE A 26 -15.36 1.38 -6.11
CA PHE A 26 -15.66 2.19 -7.29
C PHE A 26 -14.41 2.38 -8.16
N PHE A 27 -14.50 2.01 -9.43
CA PHE A 27 -13.39 2.09 -10.37
C PHE A 27 -13.53 3.30 -11.31
N PRO A 28 -12.49 4.13 -11.50
CA PRO A 28 -11.21 4.15 -10.77
C PRO A 28 -11.31 4.82 -9.40
N HIS A 29 -10.68 4.23 -8.39
CA HIS A 29 -10.50 4.88 -7.10
C HIS A 29 -9.40 5.94 -7.24
N GLU A 30 -9.73 7.21 -7.00
CA GLU A 30 -8.80 8.33 -7.10
C GLU A 30 -8.29 8.75 -5.71
N THR A 31 -6.96 8.74 -5.54
CA THR A 31 -6.30 9.35 -4.39
C THR A 31 -5.61 10.64 -4.82
N ARG A 32 -5.86 11.73 -4.09
CA ARG A 32 -5.24 13.04 -4.30
C ARG A 32 -4.20 13.28 -3.21
N ILE A 33 -2.93 13.43 -3.59
CA ILE A 33 -1.81 13.61 -2.64
C ILE A 33 -1.11 14.93 -2.92
N ARG A 34 -1.04 15.78 -1.89
CA ARG A 34 -0.26 17.02 -1.93
C ARG A 34 1.23 16.71 -1.81
N ILE A 35 1.97 17.07 -2.85
CA ILE A 35 3.42 17.35 -2.92
C ILE A 35 4.21 17.82 -1.68
N PRO A 36 4.68 17.03 -0.69
CA PRO A 36 5.44 17.61 0.42
C PRO A 36 6.92 17.81 0.04
N MET A 37 7.61 18.68 0.77
CA MET A 37 9.04 18.96 0.55
C MET A 37 9.92 17.70 0.72
N SER A 38 9.52 16.78 1.61
CA SER A 38 10.27 15.54 1.88
C SER A 38 10.32 14.54 0.71
N MET A 39 9.50 14.74 -0.32
CA MET A 39 9.45 13.87 -1.49
C MET A 39 10.24 14.39 -2.68
N VAL A 40 10.66 15.66 -2.66
CA VAL A 40 11.34 16.29 -3.80
C VAL A 40 12.84 16.31 -3.62
N ASP A 41 13.55 16.23 -4.75
CA ASP A 41 15.01 16.42 -4.80
C ASP A 41 15.37 17.88 -5.15
N PRO A 42 16.66 18.27 -5.16
CA PRO A 42 17.09 19.62 -5.54
C PRO A 42 16.63 20.09 -6.94
N GLY A 43 16.18 19.18 -7.81
CA GLY A 43 15.58 19.48 -9.11
C GLY A 43 14.11 19.91 -9.03
N ASN A 44 13.53 20.04 -7.83
CA ASN A 44 12.14 20.41 -7.60
C ASN A 44 11.14 19.46 -8.28
N VAL A 45 11.46 18.17 -8.26
CA VAL A 45 10.61 17.09 -8.74
C VAL A 45 10.59 15.97 -7.70
N VAL A 46 9.50 15.20 -7.67
CA VAL A 46 9.43 13.98 -6.85
C VAL A 46 10.58 13.06 -7.25
N TYR A 47 11.41 12.68 -6.28
CA TYR A 47 12.50 11.75 -6.53
C TYR A 47 11.93 10.41 -7.01
N HIS A 48 12.53 9.81 -8.05
CA HIS A 48 11.92 8.68 -8.78
C HIS A 48 11.45 7.52 -7.89
N SER A 49 12.17 7.18 -6.82
CA SER A 49 11.76 6.09 -5.92
C SER A 49 10.58 6.45 -5.01
N ARG A 50 10.37 7.75 -4.72
CA ARG A 50 9.26 8.26 -3.87
C ARG A 50 7.89 8.09 -4.54
N TYR A 51 7.84 7.83 -5.85
CA TYR A 51 6.59 7.48 -6.52
C TYR A 51 5.97 6.19 -5.95
N LEU A 52 6.78 5.24 -5.48
CA LEU A 52 6.28 4.03 -4.84
C LEU A 52 5.52 4.33 -3.54
N ASP A 53 5.91 5.37 -2.80
CA ASP A 53 5.21 5.79 -1.58
C ASP A 53 3.82 6.36 -1.92
N LEU A 54 3.70 7.10 -3.03
CA LEU A 54 2.40 7.60 -3.53
C LEU A 54 1.48 6.44 -3.95
N TYR A 55 2.04 5.42 -4.60
CA TYR A 55 1.29 4.24 -5.02
C TYR A 55 0.90 3.36 -3.83
N HIS A 56 1.75 3.26 -2.80
CA HIS A 56 1.44 2.58 -1.55
C HIS A 56 0.24 3.24 -0.85
N GLU A 57 0.28 4.55 -0.64
CA GLU A 57 -0.83 5.32 -0.05
C GLU A 57 -2.14 5.12 -0.85
N ALA A 58 -2.06 5.19 -2.18
CA ALA A 58 -3.23 5.02 -3.04
C ALA A 58 -3.78 3.58 -3.05
N ARG A 59 -2.92 2.57 -2.87
CA ARG A 59 -3.32 1.17 -2.70
C ARG A 59 -4.03 1.00 -1.36
N ASP A 60 -3.47 1.54 -0.29
CA ASP A 60 -4.04 1.38 1.05
C ASP A 60 -5.42 2.05 1.14
N ARG A 61 -5.60 3.25 0.55
CA ARG A 61 -6.92 3.88 0.46
C ARG A 61 -7.91 3.13 -0.43
N TYR A 62 -7.44 2.55 -1.53
CA TYR A 62 -8.28 1.68 -2.37
C TYR A 62 -8.75 0.45 -1.58
N MET A 63 -7.85 -0.18 -0.83
CA MET A 63 -8.14 -1.35 -0.01
C MET A 63 -9.08 -1.02 1.16
N ASP A 64 -8.88 0.12 1.81
CA ASP A 64 -9.78 0.62 2.86
C ASP A 64 -11.19 0.87 2.32
N ALA A 65 -11.31 1.54 1.16
CA ALA A 65 -12.58 1.75 0.48
C ALA A 65 -13.26 0.44 0.05
N ALA A 66 -12.49 -0.65 -0.14
CA ALA A 66 -12.99 -1.99 -0.44
C ALA A 66 -13.32 -2.82 0.80
N GLY A 67 -13.21 -2.28 2.03
CA GLY A 67 -13.46 -3.02 3.27
C GLY A 67 -12.32 -3.96 3.69
N HIS A 68 -11.14 -3.81 3.09
CA HIS A 68 -9.97 -4.67 3.31
C HIS A 68 -8.74 -3.84 3.70
N SER A 69 -8.90 -2.90 4.63
CA SER A 69 -7.81 -2.05 5.10
C SER A 69 -6.59 -2.87 5.54
N TYR A 70 -5.40 -2.29 5.41
CA TYR A 70 -4.16 -2.99 5.78
C TYR A 70 -4.14 -3.38 7.28
N ALA A 71 -4.79 -2.59 8.14
CA ALA A 71 -4.96 -2.91 9.56
C ALA A 71 -5.76 -4.21 9.76
N ILE A 72 -6.90 -4.36 9.07
CA ILE A 72 -7.72 -5.58 9.12
C ILE A 72 -6.88 -6.78 8.66
N LEU A 73 -6.08 -6.64 7.60
CA LEU A 73 -5.22 -7.73 7.14
C LEU A 73 -4.18 -8.14 8.20
N MET A 74 -3.53 -7.18 8.85
CA MET A 74 -2.55 -7.47 9.89
C MET A 74 -3.19 -8.12 11.13
N GLU A 75 -4.38 -7.69 11.53
CA GLU A 75 -5.15 -8.32 12.63
C GLU A 75 -5.47 -9.79 12.32
N ASN A 76 -5.65 -10.12 11.04
CA ASN A 76 -5.86 -11.48 10.55
C ASN A 76 -4.55 -12.21 10.20
N ASN A 77 -3.40 -11.68 10.63
CA ASN A 77 -2.07 -12.27 10.41
C ASN A 77 -1.70 -12.43 8.92
N TYR A 78 -2.22 -11.54 8.07
CA TYR A 78 -1.82 -11.39 6.68
C TYR A 78 -0.83 -10.23 6.50
N HIS A 79 0.16 -10.43 5.62
CA HIS A 79 1.13 -9.41 5.24
C HIS A 79 1.22 -9.32 3.72
N LEU A 80 1.23 -8.09 3.19
CA LEU A 80 1.34 -7.83 1.75
C LEU A 80 2.74 -7.32 1.42
N ALA A 81 3.51 -8.14 0.71
CA ALA A 81 4.79 -7.74 0.14
C ALA A 81 4.64 -7.44 -1.35
N VAL A 82 5.27 -6.36 -1.82
CA VAL A 82 5.37 -6.07 -3.25
C VAL A 82 6.39 -7.02 -3.86
N ALA A 83 5.94 -7.92 -4.74
CA ALA A 83 6.81 -8.88 -5.42
C ALA A 83 7.49 -8.30 -6.66
N ASP A 84 6.80 -7.41 -7.38
CA ASP A 84 7.29 -6.73 -8.58
C ASP A 84 6.66 -5.34 -8.73
N ALA A 85 7.38 -4.42 -9.39
CA ALA A 85 6.91 -3.09 -9.69
C ALA A 85 7.46 -2.59 -11.04
N HIS A 86 6.56 -2.23 -11.95
CA HIS A 86 6.89 -1.65 -13.26
C HIS A 86 6.45 -0.19 -13.33
N LEU A 87 7.41 0.73 -13.51
CA LEU A 87 7.17 2.17 -13.54
C LEU A 87 7.62 2.77 -14.87
N GLN A 88 6.82 3.69 -15.42
CA GLN A 88 7.19 4.53 -16.57
C GLN A 88 7.04 5.99 -16.19
N PHE A 89 8.15 6.72 -16.15
CA PHE A 89 8.17 8.14 -15.82
C PHE A 89 8.00 8.98 -17.10
N ARG A 90 6.86 9.67 -17.23
CA ARG A 90 6.53 10.47 -18.43
C ARG A 90 6.59 11.96 -18.21
N LYS A 91 6.13 12.44 -17.05
CA LYS A 91 6.10 13.85 -16.68
C LYS A 91 6.43 13.99 -15.19
N PRO A 92 7.29 14.93 -14.79
CA PRO A 92 7.58 15.14 -13.38
C PRO A 92 6.36 15.70 -12.64
N VAL A 93 6.23 15.31 -11.37
CA VAL A 93 5.37 15.98 -10.39
C VAL A 93 6.27 16.83 -9.48
N ARG A 94 5.85 18.05 -9.14
CA ARG A 94 6.68 19.04 -8.44
C ARG A 94 6.22 19.29 -7.02
N TYR A 95 7.09 19.94 -6.23
CA TYR A 95 6.71 20.45 -4.91
C TYR A 95 5.46 21.29 -5.03
N MET A 96 4.55 21.16 -4.06
CA MET A 96 3.32 21.93 -4.08
C MET A 96 2.47 21.71 -5.35
N GLU A 97 2.57 20.55 -6.01
CA GLU A 97 1.52 20.03 -6.89
C GLU A 97 0.64 19.00 -6.16
N THR A 98 -0.49 18.63 -6.76
CA THR A 98 -1.34 17.55 -6.28
C THR A 98 -1.26 16.40 -7.28
N ALA A 99 -0.67 15.29 -6.86
CA ALA A 99 -0.70 14.06 -7.64
C ALA A 99 -2.09 13.43 -7.55
N ILE A 100 -2.64 13.02 -8.70
CA ILE A 100 -3.87 12.23 -8.77
C ILE A 100 -3.47 10.81 -9.17
N ILE A 101 -3.62 9.86 -8.24
CA ILE A 101 -3.30 8.45 -8.45
C ILE A 101 -4.61 7.71 -8.66
N ARG A 102 -4.70 6.95 -9.75
CA ARG A 102 -5.85 6.09 -10.07
C ARG A 102 -5.46 4.64 -9.83
N THR A 103 -6.16 3.98 -8.92
CA THR A 103 -5.89 2.60 -8.53
C THR A 103 -6.97 1.68 -9.09
N ARG A 104 -6.55 0.48 -9.51
CA ARG A 104 -7.44 -0.57 -10.00
C ARG A 104 -6.91 -1.94 -9.64
N PHE A 105 -7.82 -2.85 -9.36
CA PHE A 105 -7.56 -4.28 -9.38
C PHE A 105 -7.92 -4.82 -10.77
N ASN A 106 -7.07 -5.68 -11.33
CA ASN A 106 -7.32 -6.31 -12.63
C ASN A 106 -7.96 -7.68 -12.43
#